data_AF-A0A2N2ZV40-F1
#
_entry.id   AF-A0A2N2ZV40-F1
#
_cell.length_a   1.000
_cell.length_b   1.000
_cell.length_c   1.000
_cell.angle_alpha   90.00
_cell.angle_beta   90.00
_cell.angle_gamma   90.00
#
_symmetry.space_group_name_H-M   'P 1'
#
loop_
_entity.id
_entity.type
_entity.pdbx_description
1 polymer ?
#
loop_
_entity_poly.entity_id
_entity_poly.type
_entity_poly.pdbx_seq_one_letter_code
_entity_poly.pdbx_strand_id
1 'polypeptide(L)'
;VDSGTSRAEIFELLIKLKIPFIDVGMGLDRDMGAISGTLRTTSFSQESAQDLMEKRLAPLSDIPDDVYKNNIQISELNALNACLAIIKYKQLRGFYVDDNSYYHTLFNIDGLNCVGENGKN
;
A
#
# COMPACT_ATOMS: atom_id res chain seq x y z
N VAL A 1 -5.11 -6.72 -6.27
CA VAL A 1 -4.58 -8.02 -6.75
C VAL A 1 -3.89 -8.66 -5.59
N ASP A 2 -4.21 -9.92 -5.29
CA ASP A 2 -3.75 -10.59 -4.07
C ASP A 2 -2.44 -11.35 -4.28
N SER A 3 -2.25 -11.96 -5.46
CA SER A 3 -0.99 -12.58 -5.85
C SER A 3 0.14 -11.56 -5.92
N GLY A 4 1.25 -11.88 -5.26
CA GLY A 4 2.47 -11.06 -5.30
C GLY A 4 3.09 -11.04 -6.70
N THR A 5 3.12 -12.18 -7.39
CA THR A 5 3.66 -12.28 -8.74
C THR A 5 2.83 -11.48 -9.74
N SER A 6 1.49 -11.59 -9.71
CA SER A 6 0.63 -10.75 -10.56
C SER A 6 0.74 -9.25 -10.23
N ARG A 7 0.93 -8.89 -8.95
CA ARG A 7 1.17 -7.49 -8.56
C ARG A 7 2.47 -6.96 -9.16
N ALA A 8 3.54 -7.76 -9.14
CA ALA A 8 4.82 -7.39 -9.73
C ALA A 8 4.72 -7.15 -11.24
N GLU A 9 4.06 -8.05 -11.98
CA GLU A 9 3.85 -7.89 -13.44
C GLU A 9 3.08 -6.60 -13.78
N ILE A 10 2.05 -6.28 -12.99
CA ILE A 10 1.27 -5.04 -13.17
C ILE A 10 2.14 -3.82 -12.89
N PHE A 11 2.93 -3.84 -11.81
CA PHE A 11 3.81 -2.72 -11.46
C PHE A 11 4.84 -2.48 -12.57
N GLU A 12 5.52 -3.54 -13.01
CA GLU A 12 6.50 -3.46 -14.10
C GLU A 12 5.88 -2.88 -15.39
N LEU A 13 4.68 -3.31 -15.75
CA LEU A 13 3.97 -2.80 -16.91
C LEU A 13 3.64 -1.30 -16.76
N LEU A 14 3.06 -0.89 -15.64
CA LEU A 14 2.68 0.50 -15.39
C LEU A 14 3.91 1.42 -15.37
N ILE A 15 5.01 0.98 -14.75
CA ILE A 15 6.27 1.71 -14.72
C ILE A 15 6.85 1.87 -16.12
N LYS A 16 6.90 0.78 -16.91
CA LYS A 16 7.38 0.81 -18.30
C LYS A 16 6.55 1.76 -19.17
N LEU A 17 5.23 1.81 -18.93
CA LEU A 17 4.32 2.72 -19.63
C LEU A 17 4.30 4.13 -19.04
N LYS A 18 5.07 4.41 -17.97
CA LYS A 18 5.11 5.70 -17.27
C LYS A 18 3.74 6.15 -16.75
N ILE A 19 2.90 5.19 -16.36
CA ILE A 19 1.58 5.45 -15.79
C ILE A 19 1.73 5.53 -14.27
N PRO A 20 1.50 6.68 -13.62
CA PRO A 20 1.51 6.77 -12.17
C PRO A 20 0.33 5.98 -11.59
N PHE A 21 0.55 5.33 -10.45
CA PHE A 21 -0.46 4.48 -9.82
C PHE A 21 -0.38 4.53 -8.29
N ILE A 22 -1.44 4.06 -7.65
CA ILE A 22 -1.51 3.92 -6.20
C ILE A 22 -1.78 2.45 -5.89
N ASP A 23 -0.90 1.86 -5.10
CA ASP A 23 -1.10 0.54 -4.51
C ASP A 23 -1.66 0.69 -3.10
N VAL A 24 -2.65 -0.14 -2.80
CA VAL A 24 -3.16 -0.31 -1.44
C VAL A 24 -3.17 -1.77 -1.07
N GLY A 25 -2.99 -2.05 0.21
CA GLY A 25 -3.01 -3.41 0.72
C GLY A 25 -3.23 -3.42 2.22
N MET A 26 -3.35 -4.62 2.79
CA MET A 26 -3.40 -4.78 4.23
C MET A 26 -2.51 -5.96 4.64
N GLY A 27 -1.90 -5.83 5.81
CA GLY A 27 -1.26 -6.95 6.51
C GLY A 27 -1.95 -7.09 7.85
N LEU A 28 -2.70 -8.17 8.03
CA LEU A 28 -3.48 -8.44 9.24
C LEU A 28 -2.96 -9.71 9.91
N ASP A 29 -2.98 -9.69 11.24
CA ASP A 29 -2.51 -10.76 12.09
C ASP A 29 -3.58 -11.10 13.14
N ARG A 30 -3.63 -12.37 13.56
CA ARG A 30 -4.53 -12.90 14.58
C ARG A 30 -3.79 -13.69 15.67
N ASP A 31 -2.47 -13.63 15.74
CA ASP A 31 -1.64 -14.42 16.65
C ASP A 31 -1.98 -14.22 18.14
N MET A 32 -2.58 -13.08 18.53
CA MET A 32 -3.01 -12.78 19.91
C MET A 32 -4.53 -12.79 20.12
N GLY A 33 -5.29 -13.45 19.25
CA GLY A 33 -6.75 -13.63 19.35
C GLY A 33 -7.56 -12.49 18.72
N ALA A 34 -7.30 -11.24 19.12
CA ALA A 34 -7.81 -10.06 18.43
C ALA A 34 -7.03 -9.81 17.14
N ILE A 35 -7.66 -9.12 16.18
CA ILE A 35 -7.03 -8.77 14.90
C ILE A 35 -6.22 -7.49 15.08
N SER A 36 -4.94 -7.54 14.70
CA SER A 36 -4.04 -6.39 14.59
C SER A 36 -3.56 -6.22 13.16
N GLY A 37 -2.93 -5.08 12.86
CA GLY A 37 -2.25 -4.88 11.60
C GLY A 37 -2.49 -3.52 10.98
N THR A 38 -2.17 -3.45 9.69
CA THR A 38 -1.90 -2.18 9.02
C THR A 38 -2.52 -2.16 7.64
N LEU A 39 -3.09 -1.01 7.27
CA LEU A 39 -3.45 -0.66 5.91
C LEU A 39 -2.31 0.12 5.27
N ARG A 40 -1.86 -0.31 4.10
CA ARG A 40 -0.79 0.31 3.32
C ARG A 40 -1.39 1.13 2.20
N THR A 41 -0.83 2.32 1.96
CA THR A 41 -1.03 3.08 0.72
C THR A 41 0.32 3.56 0.20
N THR A 42 0.65 3.25 -1.06
CA THR A 42 1.88 3.69 -1.72
C THR A 42 1.53 4.33 -3.06
N SER A 43 1.93 5.58 -3.27
CA SER A 43 1.81 6.26 -4.56
C SER A 43 3.12 6.21 -5.33
N PHE A 44 3.07 5.65 -6.53
CA PHE A 44 4.18 5.55 -7.47
C PHE A 44 4.03 6.67 -8.51
N SER A 45 4.95 7.64 -8.49
CA SER A 45 4.99 8.71 -9.50
C SER A 45 5.80 8.26 -10.72
N GLN A 46 5.65 8.96 -11.84
CA GLN A 46 6.42 8.67 -13.04
C GLN A 46 7.95 8.77 -12.79
N GLU A 47 8.37 9.63 -11.89
CA GLU A 47 9.77 9.90 -11.57
C GLU A 47 10.34 8.93 -10.54
N SER A 48 9.58 8.57 -9.50
CA SER A 48 10.08 7.79 -8.37
C SER A 48 9.71 6.31 -8.41
N ALA A 49 8.82 5.89 -9.31
CA ALA A 49 8.28 4.52 -9.25
C ALA A 49 9.37 3.44 -9.38
N GLN A 50 10.41 3.68 -10.18
CA GLN A 50 11.53 2.74 -10.31
C GLN A 50 12.29 2.59 -8.99
N ASP A 51 12.63 3.70 -8.33
CA ASP A 51 13.34 3.70 -7.05
C ASP A 51 12.49 3.09 -5.93
N LEU A 52 11.18 3.35 -5.95
CA LEU A 52 10.23 2.79 -4.97
C LEU A 52 10.05 1.27 -5.12
N MET A 53 10.26 0.71 -6.31
CA MET A 53 10.27 -0.76 -6.50
C MET A 53 11.39 -1.42 -5.71
N GLU A 54 12.57 -0.80 -5.68
CA GLU A 54 13.74 -1.32 -4.97
C GLU A 54 13.53 -1.35 -3.45
N LYS A 55 12.68 -0.47 -2.94
CA LYS A 55 12.28 -0.41 -1.52
C LYS A 55 11.37 -1.54 -1.06
N ARG A 56 10.80 -2.34 -1.98
CA ARG A 56 9.91 -3.48 -1.67
C ARG A 56 8.76 -3.13 -0.71
N LEU A 57 8.17 -1.94 -0.89
CA LEU A 57 7.08 -1.43 -0.04
C LEU A 57 5.77 -2.22 -0.19
N ALA A 58 5.67 -3.06 -1.22
CA ALA A 58 4.56 -3.99 -1.43
C ALA A 58 5.10 -5.42 -1.60
N PRO A 59 4.30 -6.46 -1.31
CA PRO A 59 4.69 -7.83 -1.59
C PRO A 59 4.75 -8.04 -3.10
N LEU A 60 5.90 -8.41 -3.66
CA LEU A 60 6.07 -8.63 -5.11
C LEU A 60 6.30 -10.10 -5.46
N SER A 61 6.26 -10.97 -4.46
CA SER A 61 6.37 -12.42 -4.64
C SER A 61 5.31 -13.11 -3.80
N ASP A 62 4.95 -14.32 -4.21
CA ASP A 62 4.12 -15.19 -3.40
C ASP A 62 4.98 -15.85 -2.32
N ILE A 63 4.61 -15.63 -1.05
CA ILE A 63 5.18 -16.39 0.08
C ILE A 63 4.65 -17.83 -0.03
N PRO A 64 5.50 -18.87 0.14
CA PRO A 64 5.07 -20.26 0.16
C PRO A 64 3.89 -20.46 1.12
N ASP A 65 2.87 -21.21 0.68
CA ASP A 65 1.54 -21.28 1.30
C ASP A 65 1.53 -21.76 2.76
N ASP A 66 2.61 -22.36 3.26
CA ASP A 66 2.55 -23.25 4.43
C ASP A 66 3.15 -22.70 5.74
N VAL A 67 3.53 -21.41 5.81
CA VAL A 67 4.17 -20.92 7.04
C VAL A 67 3.39 -19.85 7.81
N TYR A 68 2.82 -18.81 7.18
CA TYR A 68 2.19 -17.71 7.95
C TYR A 68 1.12 -16.90 7.19
N LYS A 69 0.57 -17.42 6.07
CA LYS A 69 -0.39 -16.65 5.25
C LYS A 69 -1.82 -16.73 5.80
N ASN A 70 -2.08 -15.95 6.83
CA ASN A 70 -3.44 -15.51 7.14
C ASN A 70 -3.83 -14.41 6.15
N ASN A 71 -4.34 -14.79 4.96
CA ASN A 71 -4.92 -13.85 3.98
C ASN A 71 -6.28 -13.33 4.48
N ILE A 72 -6.30 -12.75 5.68
CA ILE A 72 -7.50 -12.24 6.32
C ILE A 72 -7.99 -11.05 5.51
N GLN A 73 -9.23 -11.14 5.05
CA GLN A 73 -9.93 -10.09 4.34
C GLN A 73 -11.14 -9.67 5.16
N ILE A 74 -11.27 -8.37 5.43
CA ILE A 74 -12.35 -7.80 6.22
C ILE A 74 -13.00 -6.69 5.41
N SER A 75 -14.34 -6.71 5.34
CA SER A 75 -15.10 -5.86 4.42
C SER A 75 -14.87 -4.37 4.69
N GLU A 76 -14.86 -3.97 5.97
CA GLU A 76 -14.67 -2.59 6.39
C GLU A 76 -13.25 -2.09 6.09
N LEU A 77 -12.25 -2.97 6.21
CA LEU A 77 -10.85 -2.65 5.92
C LEU A 77 -10.60 -2.57 4.41
N ASN A 78 -11.27 -3.40 3.61
CA ASN A 78 -11.24 -3.28 2.15
C ASN A 78 -11.89 -1.98 1.68
N ALA A 79 -13.03 -1.60 2.26
CA ALA A 79 -13.65 -0.31 2.00
C ALA A 79 -12.73 0.85 2.40
N LEU A 80 -12.06 0.76 3.56
CA LEU A 80 -11.12 1.77 4.01
C LEU A 80 -9.90 1.88 3.07
N ASN A 81 -9.34 0.77 2.59
CA ASN A 81 -8.28 0.77 1.57
C ASN A 81 -8.69 1.50 0.29
N ALA A 82 -9.91 1.25 -0.21
CA ALA A 82 -10.44 1.96 -1.37
C ALA A 82 -10.58 3.48 -1.09
N CYS A 83 -11.07 3.85 0.10
CA CYS A 83 -11.13 5.25 0.52
C CYS A 83 -9.75 5.90 0.60
N LEU A 84 -8.74 5.21 1.17
CA LEU A 84 -7.37 5.70 1.25
C LEU A 84 -6.76 5.94 -0.14
N ALA A 85 -6.99 5.03 -1.10
CA ALA A 85 -6.57 5.21 -2.48
C ALA A 85 -7.20 6.48 -3.11
N ILE A 86 -8.51 6.69 -2.90
CA ILE A 86 -9.23 7.87 -3.40
C ILE A 86 -8.73 9.16 -2.74
N ILE A 87 -8.50 9.14 -1.42
CA ILE A 87 -7.97 10.29 -0.68
C ILE A 87 -6.58 10.65 -1.22
N LYS A 88 -5.68 9.66 -1.36
CA LYS A 88 -4.33 9.90 -1.89
C LYS A 88 -4.36 10.40 -3.32
N TYR A 89 -5.22 9.83 -4.17
CA TYR A 89 -5.44 10.35 -5.52
C TYR A 89 -5.86 11.83 -5.50
N LYS A 90 -6.86 12.17 -4.67
CA LYS A 90 -7.35 13.55 -4.54
C LYS A 90 -6.29 14.50 -3.97
N GLN A 91 -5.42 14.05 -3.06
CA GLN A 91 -4.26 14.80 -2.60
C GLN A 91 -3.28 15.08 -3.75
N LEU A 92 -2.92 14.07 -4.55
CA LEU A 92 -2.05 14.25 -5.72
C LEU A 92 -2.65 15.18 -6.78
N ARG A 93 -3.99 15.30 -6.83
CA ARG A 93 -4.71 16.24 -7.71
C ARG A 93 -4.90 17.63 -7.09
N GLY A 94 -4.41 17.87 -5.88
CA GLY A 94 -4.54 19.15 -5.18
C GLY A 94 -5.94 19.45 -4.66
N PHE A 95 -6.81 18.44 -4.53
CA PHE A 95 -8.15 18.61 -3.96
C PHE A 95 -8.11 18.66 -2.43
N TYR A 96 -7.28 17.80 -1.82
CA TYR A 96 -6.99 17.83 -0.38
C TYR A 96 -5.56 18.31 -0.16
N VAL A 97 -5.33 18.98 0.97
CA VAL A 97 -3.99 19.35 1.43
C VAL A 97 -3.21 18.06 1.76
N ASP A 98 -1.92 18.05 1.41
CA ASP A 98 -0.98 16.96 1.69
C ASP A 98 0.31 17.54 2.29
N ASP A 99 0.22 17.96 3.56
CA ASP A 99 1.29 18.64 4.29
C ASP A 99 2.58 17.82 4.32
N ASN A 100 2.44 16.50 4.50
CA ASN A 100 3.57 15.59 4.61
C ASN A 100 4.08 15.11 3.25
N SER A 101 3.25 15.14 2.20
CA SER A 101 3.61 14.66 0.86
C SER A 101 4.13 13.20 0.88
N TYR A 102 3.56 12.35 1.74
CA TYR A 102 3.99 10.96 1.89
C TYR A 102 3.74 10.16 0.62
N TYR A 103 4.76 9.49 0.08
CA TYR A 103 4.57 8.51 -1.00
C TYR A 103 4.18 7.14 -0.46
N HIS A 104 4.44 6.86 0.82
CA HIS A 104 4.10 5.60 1.48
C HIS A 104 3.51 5.90 2.86
N THR A 105 2.38 5.30 3.18
CA THR A 105 1.74 5.43 4.50
C THR A 105 1.28 4.09 5.01
N LEU A 106 1.40 3.92 6.32
CA LEU A 106 0.94 2.80 7.11
C LEU A 106 -0.08 3.32 8.13
N PHE A 107 -1.33 2.91 7.99
CA PHE A 107 -2.40 3.19 8.94
C PHE A 107 -2.59 1.96 9.84
N ASN A 108 -2.21 2.09 11.10
CA ASN A 108 -2.25 1.01 12.09
C ASN A 108 -3.62 0.98 12.77
N ILE A 109 -4.27 -0.17 12.73
CA ILE A 109 -5.62 -0.36 13.27
C ILE A 109 -5.59 -0.49 14.79
N ASP A 110 -4.58 -1.18 15.31
CA ASP A 110 -4.35 -1.45 16.72
C ASP A 110 -4.02 -0.19 17.52
N GLY A 111 -3.28 0.74 16.93
CA GLY A 111 -2.87 2.00 17.56
C GLY A 111 -3.60 3.24 17.06
N LEU A 112 -4.55 3.09 16.12
CA LEU A 112 -5.27 4.18 15.42
C LEU A 112 -4.35 5.36 15.05
N ASN A 113 -3.25 5.05 14.37
CA ASN A 113 -2.26 6.05 13.96
C ASN A 113 -1.82 5.85 12.52
N CYS A 114 -1.30 6.93 11.92
CA CYS A 114 -0.76 6.91 10.57
C CYS A 114 0.70 7.36 10.62
N VAL A 115 1.58 6.55 10.05
CA VAL A 115 2.99 6.89 9.83
C VAL A 115 3.28 6.84 8.33
N GLY A 116 4.29 7.57 7.87
CA GLY A 116 4.60 7.58 6.45
C GLY A 116 6.01 8.04 6.11
N GLU A 117 6.39 7.78 4.86
CA GLU A 117 7.64 8.19 4.26
C GLU A 117 7.36 9.16 3.11
N ASN A 118 8.14 10.24 3.03
CA ASN A 118 8.15 11.18 1.91
C ASN A 118 9.57 11.26 1.33
N GLY A 119 9.71 11.96 0.21
CA GLY A 119 11.03 12.21 -0.41
C GLY A 119 11.74 13.42 0.18
N LYS A 120 11.27 13.96 1.31
CA LYS A 120 11.82 15.13 1.98
C LYS A 120 12.57 14.63 3.22
N ASN A 121 13.88 14.88 3.28
CA ASN A 121 14.81 14.47 4.35
C ASN A 121 14.19 14.24 5.73
#